data_AF-A0A812ILP3-F1
#
_entry.id   AF-A0A812ILP3-F1
#
_cell.length_a   1.000
_cell.length_b   1.000
_cell.length_c   1.000
_cell.angle_alpha   90.00
_cell.angle_beta   90.00
_cell.angle_gamma   90.00
#
_symmetry.space_group_name_H-M   'P 1'
#
loop_
_entity.id
_entity.type
_entity.pdbx_description
1 polymer ?
#
loop_
_entity_poly.entity_id
_entity_poly.type
_entity_poly.pdbx_seq_one_letter_code
_entity_poly.pdbx_strand_id
1 'polypeptide(L)'
;MLPFAFATSILAAVAIVYVGLLRAQVQQNRHQLVAAVGVTQLLTLAQMLAVLRRFGIAWGEPFASLLAFLDIFSFDFEMLSFSCVTTMGPVVSFAVRVLMIPGILLSTAVVSLVHAALLAGPCRYTSKLSLGIHFRHLLKTAGALFMVLFIILFSMFLAPFQCRLHPNGRYTVQTYGSVHCDDEQHYQMFVLGILSCSPGSLPLLYLTFCTWLVVMELPRRLARSDTGFLQDCSFLIIRFRTGAEISSVAFLIRNVLVVLSPLPVAVSSKLLMMSLVLLSNLVLVAYFQPWS
;
A
#
# COMPACT_ATOMS: atom_id res chain seq x y z
N MET A 1 -17.70 5.75 -20.64
CA MET A 1 -18.42 4.95 -19.62
C MET A 1 -17.49 4.20 -18.67
N LEU A 2 -16.44 3.52 -19.14
CA LEU A 2 -15.47 2.82 -18.28
C LEU A 2 -14.74 3.66 -17.20
N PRO A 3 -14.21 4.88 -17.45
CA PRO A 3 -13.52 5.63 -16.40
C PRO A 3 -14.46 6.01 -15.25
N PHE A 4 -15.74 6.23 -15.56
CA PHE A 4 -16.78 6.46 -14.56
C PHE A 4 -17.06 5.20 -13.75
N ALA A 5 -17.22 4.04 -14.41
CA ALA A 5 -17.42 2.76 -13.72
C ALA A 5 -16.23 2.38 -12.81
N PHE A 6 -15.02 2.73 -13.21
CA PHE A 6 -13.82 2.53 -12.40
C PHE A 6 -13.79 3.46 -11.18
N ALA A 7 -14.06 4.75 -11.39
CA ALA A 7 -14.13 5.72 -10.29
C ALA A 7 -15.23 5.34 -9.28
N THR A 8 -16.39 4.87 -9.74
CA THR A 8 -17.47 4.40 -8.86
C THR A 8 -17.09 3.11 -8.14
N SER A 9 -16.37 2.19 -8.77
CA SER A 9 -15.85 0.96 -8.13
C SER A 9 -14.85 1.29 -7.01
N ILE A 10 -13.91 2.20 -7.23
CA ILE A 10 -12.98 2.67 -6.19
C ILE A 10 -13.76 3.31 -5.05
N LEU A 11 -14.69 4.22 -5.35
CA LEU A 11 -15.49 4.91 -4.35
C LEU A 11 -16.30 3.91 -3.50
N ALA A 12 -16.90 2.91 -4.13
CA ALA A 12 -17.64 1.85 -3.46
C ALA A 12 -16.72 1.00 -2.57
N ALA A 13 -15.56 0.58 -3.07
CA ALA A 13 -14.58 -0.19 -2.30
C ALA A 13 -14.10 0.60 -1.07
N VAL A 14 -13.77 1.89 -1.24
CA VAL A 14 -13.37 2.78 -0.16
C VAL A 14 -14.50 2.98 0.85
N ALA A 15 -15.74 3.15 0.38
CA ALA A 15 -16.91 3.26 1.26
C ALA A 15 -17.14 1.97 2.07
N ILE A 16 -16.98 0.80 1.47
CA ILE A 16 -17.08 -0.50 2.15
C ILE A 16 -16.01 -0.61 3.24
N VAL A 17 -14.75 -0.28 2.93
CA VAL A 17 -13.66 -0.30 3.91
C VAL A 17 -13.91 0.70 5.03
N TYR A 18 -14.34 1.91 4.69
CA TYR A 18 -14.65 2.97 5.65
C TYR A 18 -15.76 2.54 6.62
N VAL A 19 -16.90 2.07 6.10
CA VAL A 19 -18.03 1.58 6.91
C VAL A 19 -17.64 0.32 7.71
N GLY A 20 -16.85 -0.58 7.12
CA GLY A 20 -16.35 -1.77 7.80
C GLY A 20 -15.48 -1.43 9.00
N LEU A 21 -14.55 -0.49 8.86
CA LEU A 21 -13.69 -0.02 9.95
C LEU A 21 -14.47 0.73 11.03
N LEU A 22 -15.50 1.50 10.65
CA LEU A 22 -16.42 2.11 11.61
C LEU A 22 -17.15 1.06 12.44
N ARG A 23 -17.71 0.03 11.80
CA ARG A 23 -18.43 -1.05 12.50
C ARG A 23 -17.51 -1.86 13.40
N ALA A 24 -16.31 -2.20 12.93
CA ALA A 24 -15.33 -2.95 13.70
C ALA A 24 -14.87 -2.20 14.96
N GLN A 25 -14.88 -0.86 14.93
CA GLN A 25 -14.56 -0.04 16.11
C GLN A 25 -15.66 -0.11 17.18
N VAL A 26 -16.93 -0.18 16.78
CA VAL A 26 -18.05 -0.29 17.72
C VAL A 26 -18.15 -1.71 18.29
N GLN A 27 -17.88 -2.73 17.48
CA GLN A 27 -18.01 -4.15 17.85
C GLN A 27 -16.65 -4.83 17.93
N GLN A 28 -15.74 -4.32 18.76
CA GLN A 28 -14.35 -4.83 18.86
C GLN A 28 -14.29 -6.25 19.45
N ASN A 29 -14.70 -7.24 18.67
CA ASN A 29 -14.70 -8.65 18.98
C ASN A 29 -13.34 -9.23 18.62
N ARG A 30 -12.72 -9.99 19.53
CA ARG A 30 -11.41 -10.64 19.31
C ARG A 30 -11.35 -11.43 18.00
N HIS A 31 -12.44 -12.12 17.64
CA HIS A 31 -12.53 -12.90 16.40
C HIS A 31 -12.45 -12.04 15.13
N GLN A 32 -13.07 -10.85 15.13
CA GLN A 32 -13.02 -9.94 13.98
C GLN A 32 -11.61 -9.39 13.78
N LEU A 33 -10.89 -9.10 14.87
CA LEU A 33 -9.50 -8.67 14.81
C LEU A 33 -8.59 -9.75 14.22
N VAL A 34 -8.71 -10.99 14.69
CA VAL A 34 -7.93 -12.12 14.15
C VAL A 34 -8.21 -12.33 12.67
N ALA A 35 -9.48 -12.29 12.25
CA ALA A 35 -9.86 -12.38 10.85
C ALA A 35 -9.26 -11.23 10.02
N ALA A 36 -9.35 -9.98 10.49
CA ALA A 36 -8.79 -8.82 9.79
C ALA A 36 -7.26 -8.89 9.65
N VAL A 37 -6.56 -9.32 10.72
CA VAL A 37 -5.10 -9.53 10.68
C VAL A 37 -4.74 -10.65 9.70
N GLY A 38 -5.49 -11.75 9.71
CA GLY A 38 -5.31 -12.88 8.80
C GLY A 38 -5.50 -12.49 7.33
N VAL A 39 -6.58 -11.78 7.00
CA VAL A 39 -6.84 -11.25 5.66
C VAL A 39 -5.72 -10.29 5.23
N THR A 40 -5.27 -9.41 6.12
CA THR A 40 -4.16 -8.49 5.83
C THR A 40 -2.84 -9.24 5.58
N GLN A 41 -2.59 -10.34 6.30
CA GLN A 41 -1.41 -11.19 6.07
C GLN A 41 -1.48 -11.90 4.73
N LEU A 42 -2.63 -12.49 4.41
CA LEU A 42 -2.85 -13.18 3.14
C LEU A 42 -2.64 -12.22 1.96
N LEU A 43 -3.19 -11.00 2.07
CA LEU A 43 -3.02 -9.97 1.05
C LEU A 43 -1.57 -9.52 0.93
N THR A 44 -0.87 -9.31 2.06
CA THR A 44 0.55 -8.97 2.04
C THR A 44 1.38 -10.08 1.38
N LEU A 45 1.09 -11.35 1.70
CA LEU A 45 1.74 -12.51 1.08
C LEU A 45 1.51 -12.54 -0.43
N ALA A 46 0.26 -12.31 -0.87
CA ALA A 46 -0.07 -12.27 -2.30
C ALA A 46 0.69 -11.15 -3.01
N GLN A 47 0.76 -9.95 -2.42
CA GLN A 47 1.54 -8.83 -2.96
C GLN A 47 3.03 -9.14 -3.04
N MET A 48 3.60 -9.84 -2.04
CA MET A 48 5.00 -10.28 -2.10
C MET A 48 5.24 -11.27 -3.23
N LEU A 49 4.34 -12.23 -3.40
CA LEU A 49 4.43 -13.23 -4.47
C LEU A 49 4.28 -12.59 -5.86
N ALA A 50 3.47 -11.54 -5.98
CA ALA A 50 3.40 -10.73 -7.20
C ALA A 50 4.74 -10.02 -7.50
N VAL A 51 5.45 -9.54 -6.48
CA VAL A 51 6.81 -9.01 -6.65
C VAL A 51 7.78 -10.11 -7.12
N LEU A 52 7.71 -11.34 -6.59
CA LEU A 52 8.54 -12.46 -7.06
C LEU A 52 8.31 -12.78 -8.54
N ARG A 53 7.07 -12.68 -9.02
CA ARG A 53 6.76 -12.91 -10.44
C ARG A 53 7.53 -11.97 -11.36
N ARG A 54 7.84 -10.76 -10.89
CA ARG A 54 8.67 -9.78 -11.63
C ARG A 54 10.13 -10.20 -11.78
N PHE A 55 10.59 -11.28 -11.16
CA PHE A 55 11.94 -11.78 -11.42
C PHE A 55 12.09 -12.37 -12.81
N GLY A 56 10.98 -12.71 -13.49
CA GLY A 56 11.00 -13.27 -14.84
C GLY A 56 11.50 -14.72 -14.89
N ILE A 57 11.40 -15.43 -13.76
CA ILE A 57 11.74 -16.85 -13.64
C ILE A 57 10.55 -17.68 -14.10
N ALA A 58 10.78 -18.65 -14.99
CA ALA A 58 9.79 -19.64 -15.37
C ALA A 58 9.64 -20.65 -14.23
N TRP A 59 8.65 -20.44 -13.37
CA TRP A 59 8.33 -21.36 -12.28
C TRP A 59 7.62 -22.60 -12.82
N GLY A 60 7.94 -23.78 -12.29
CA GLY A 60 7.21 -25.02 -12.59
C GLY A 60 5.86 -25.09 -11.88
N GLU A 61 5.00 -26.02 -12.30
CA GLU A 61 3.78 -26.36 -11.54
C GLU A 61 4.12 -27.04 -10.20
N PRO A 62 3.36 -26.79 -9.12
CA PRO A 62 2.10 -26.04 -9.04
C PRO A 62 2.27 -24.52 -8.79
N PHE A 63 3.51 -24.05 -8.70
CA PHE A 63 3.81 -22.69 -8.27
C PHE A 63 3.38 -21.65 -9.31
N ALA A 64 3.47 -21.98 -10.60
CA ALA A 64 2.97 -21.13 -11.68
C ALA A 64 1.45 -20.85 -11.55
N SER A 65 0.65 -21.91 -11.35
CA SER A 65 -0.80 -21.79 -11.12
C SER A 65 -1.12 -20.95 -9.88
N LEU A 66 -0.37 -21.16 -8.78
CA LEU A 66 -0.54 -20.39 -7.55
C LEU A 66 -0.23 -18.89 -7.77
N LEU A 67 0.89 -18.57 -8.43
CA LEU A 67 1.25 -17.19 -8.76
C LEU A 67 0.21 -16.52 -9.67
N ALA A 68 -0.35 -17.26 -10.62
CA ALA A 68 -1.41 -16.76 -11.50
C ALA A 68 -2.70 -16.45 -10.72
N PHE A 69 -3.09 -17.32 -9.79
CA PHE A 69 -4.25 -17.08 -8.91
C PHE A 69 -4.03 -15.87 -7.98
N LEU A 70 -2.84 -15.77 -7.38
CA LEU A 70 -2.51 -14.70 -6.45
C LEU A 70 -2.38 -13.32 -7.10
N ASP A 71 -2.19 -13.29 -8.41
CA ASP A 71 -2.15 -12.06 -9.21
C ASP A 71 -3.45 -11.25 -9.09
N ILE A 72 -4.58 -11.91 -8.82
CA ILE A 72 -5.86 -11.25 -8.58
C ILE A 72 -5.80 -10.38 -7.31
N PHE A 73 -5.06 -10.82 -6.29
CA PHE A 73 -4.90 -10.11 -5.02
C PHE A 73 -3.73 -9.12 -5.04
N SER A 74 -2.87 -9.17 -6.05
CA SER A 74 -1.77 -8.20 -6.21
C SER A 74 -2.28 -6.80 -6.52
N PHE A 75 -3.57 -6.67 -6.87
CA PHE A 75 -4.19 -5.44 -7.39
C PHE A 75 -3.26 -4.77 -8.39
N ASP A 76 -2.76 -5.54 -9.37
CA ASP A 76 -1.93 -4.96 -10.40
C ASP A 76 -2.78 -3.98 -11.22
N PHE A 77 -2.49 -2.70 -11.08
CA PHE A 77 -3.12 -1.64 -11.85
C PHE A 77 -2.83 -1.79 -13.37
N GLU A 78 -1.97 -2.72 -13.77
CA GLU A 78 -1.85 -3.22 -15.15
C GLU A 78 -3.13 -3.91 -15.64
N MET A 79 -3.85 -4.68 -14.82
CA MET A 79 -5.17 -5.22 -15.22
C MET A 79 -6.21 -4.12 -15.40
N LEU A 80 -6.03 -3.00 -14.71
CA LEU A 80 -6.84 -1.79 -14.86
C LEU A 80 -6.34 -0.89 -16.00
N SER A 81 -5.29 -1.29 -16.71
CA SER A 81 -4.79 -0.51 -17.84
C SER A 81 -5.88 -0.40 -18.88
N PHE A 82 -6.31 0.83 -19.13
CA PHE A 82 -7.30 1.16 -20.15
C PHE A 82 -6.78 0.90 -21.57
N SER A 83 -5.66 0.19 -21.75
CA SER A 83 -5.03 -0.10 -23.03
C SER A 83 -5.98 -0.80 -24.02
N CYS A 84 -6.96 -1.55 -23.53
CA CYS A 84 -7.99 -2.17 -24.38
C CYS A 84 -9.07 -1.18 -24.85
N VAL A 85 -9.24 -0.04 -24.18
CA VAL A 85 -10.32 0.94 -24.43
C VAL A 85 -9.79 2.23 -25.03
N THR A 86 -8.58 2.63 -24.67
CA THR A 86 -7.92 3.84 -25.12
C THR A 86 -6.42 3.57 -25.26
N THR A 87 -5.86 3.87 -26.43
CA THR A 87 -4.41 3.84 -26.67
C THR A 87 -3.75 5.01 -25.95
N MET A 88 -3.48 4.86 -24.66
CA MET A 88 -2.70 5.84 -23.90
C MET A 88 -1.21 5.54 -24.05
N GLY A 89 -0.40 6.60 -24.20
CA GLY A 89 1.05 6.48 -24.15
C GLY A 89 1.52 5.92 -22.80
N PRO A 90 2.72 5.31 -22.73
CA PRO A 90 3.26 4.73 -21.50
C PRO A 90 3.44 5.77 -20.39
N VAL A 91 3.86 6.99 -20.74
CA VAL A 91 4.03 8.12 -19.81
C VAL A 91 2.69 8.53 -19.18
N VAL A 92 1.62 8.67 -19.98
CA VAL A 92 0.28 9.01 -19.48
C VAL A 92 -0.26 7.88 -18.61
N SER A 93 -0.05 6.63 -19.02
CA SER A 93 -0.46 5.45 -18.25
C SER A 93 0.23 5.42 -16.88
N PHE A 94 1.51 5.75 -16.83
CA PHE A 94 2.26 5.90 -15.58
C PHE A 94 1.73 7.07 -14.73
N ALA A 95 1.51 8.23 -15.33
CA ALA A 95 0.95 9.39 -14.62
C ALA A 95 -0.41 9.10 -13.98
N VAL A 96 -1.32 8.41 -14.69
CA VAL A 96 -2.63 7.99 -14.16
C VAL A 96 -2.46 7.07 -12.94
N ARG A 97 -1.52 6.11 -12.99
CA ARG A 97 -1.24 5.21 -11.86
C ARG A 97 -0.75 5.98 -10.63
N VAL A 98 0.14 6.94 -10.84
CA VAL A 98 0.66 7.77 -9.74
C VAL A 98 -0.43 8.67 -9.15
N LEU A 99 -1.31 9.24 -9.99
CA LEU A 99 -2.45 10.06 -9.57
C LEU A 99 -3.58 9.25 -8.91
N MET A 100 -3.57 7.92 -9.03
CA MET A 100 -4.56 7.08 -8.35
C MET A 100 -4.45 7.18 -6.83
N ILE A 101 -3.25 7.37 -6.29
CA ILE A 101 -2.99 7.47 -4.85
C ILE A 101 -3.69 8.70 -4.23
N PRO A 102 -3.46 9.95 -4.71
CA PRO A 102 -4.22 11.09 -4.24
C PRO A 102 -5.73 10.94 -4.56
N GLY A 103 -6.10 10.23 -5.63
CA GLY A 103 -7.49 9.88 -5.92
C GLY A 103 -8.15 9.03 -4.83
N ILE A 104 -7.47 8.01 -4.31
CA ILE A 104 -7.97 7.18 -3.20
C ILE A 104 -8.12 8.05 -1.94
N LEU A 105 -7.13 8.88 -1.61
CA LEU A 105 -7.21 9.81 -0.48
C LEU A 105 -8.39 10.79 -0.61
N LEU A 106 -8.56 11.39 -1.79
CA LEU A 106 -9.68 12.28 -2.05
C LEU A 106 -11.01 11.54 -1.91
N SER A 107 -11.11 10.30 -2.42
CA SER A 107 -12.31 9.48 -2.27
C SER A 107 -12.63 9.16 -0.81
N THR A 108 -11.62 8.88 0.03
CA THR A 108 -11.83 8.68 1.47
C THR A 108 -12.36 9.95 2.14
N ALA A 109 -11.83 11.12 1.77
CA ALA A 109 -12.29 12.40 2.28
C ALA A 109 -13.75 12.68 1.88
N VAL A 110 -14.10 12.43 0.61
CA VAL A 110 -15.48 12.59 0.10
C VAL A 110 -16.45 11.65 0.83
N VAL A 111 -16.12 10.37 0.99
CA VAL A 111 -16.96 9.42 1.73
C VAL A 111 -17.15 9.87 3.17
N SER A 112 -16.09 10.34 3.84
CA SER A 112 -16.17 10.82 5.22
C SER A 112 -17.05 12.07 5.34
N LEU A 113 -16.99 12.98 4.37
CA LEU A 113 -17.80 14.19 4.33
C LEU A 113 -19.27 13.88 4.07
N VAL A 114 -19.56 12.97 3.12
CA VAL A 114 -20.93 12.52 2.83
C VAL A 114 -21.52 11.84 4.07
N HIS A 115 -20.77 10.95 4.72
CA HIS A 115 -21.20 10.32 5.97
C HIS A 115 -21.47 11.35 7.06
N ALA A 116 -20.61 12.35 7.21
CA ALA A 116 -20.81 13.46 8.16
C ALA A 116 -22.08 14.24 7.86
N ALA A 117 -22.32 14.59 6.58
CA ALA A 117 -23.49 15.33 6.15
C ALA A 117 -24.81 14.55 6.38
N LEU A 118 -24.80 13.24 6.10
CA LEU A 118 -25.96 12.37 6.33
C LEU A 118 -26.27 12.20 7.82
N LEU A 119 -25.26 12.11 8.69
CA LEU A 119 -25.44 11.99 10.13
C LEU A 119 -25.74 13.31 10.84
N ALA A 120 -25.27 14.43 10.30
CA ALA A 120 -25.47 15.74 10.92
C ALA A 120 -26.94 16.16 10.91
N GLY A 121 -27.74 15.71 9.93
CA GLY A 121 -29.12 16.15 9.73
C GLY A 121 -29.25 17.68 9.56
N PRO A 122 -30.40 18.19 9.13
CA PRO A 122 -30.59 19.63 8.94
C PRO A 122 -30.57 20.46 10.25
N CYS A 123 -30.62 19.83 11.44
CA CYS A 123 -30.90 20.54 12.70
C CYS A 123 -29.85 20.40 13.82
N ARG A 124 -28.68 19.80 13.61
CA ARG A 124 -27.63 19.74 14.66
C ARG A 124 -26.34 20.43 14.25
N TYR A 125 -26.45 21.77 14.15
CA TYR A 125 -25.31 22.68 14.17
C TYR A 125 -24.78 22.80 15.60
N THR A 126 -24.10 21.78 16.12
CA THR A 126 -23.30 21.96 17.34
C THR A 126 -21.96 21.22 17.29
N SER A 127 -20.92 22.08 17.28
CA SER A 127 -19.58 21.89 17.86
C SER A 127 -18.47 21.31 16.98
N LYS A 128 -17.31 21.97 17.07
CA LYS A 128 -15.97 21.55 16.60
C LYS A 128 -15.61 20.10 16.98
N LEU A 129 -16.30 19.51 17.97
CA LEU A 129 -16.12 18.14 18.42
C LEU A 129 -16.51 17.11 17.36
N SER A 130 -17.58 17.39 16.59
CA SER A 130 -18.02 16.50 15.50
C SER A 130 -16.96 16.43 14.40
N LEU A 131 -16.36 17.56 14.01
CA LEU A 131 -15.31 17.60 12.98
C LEU A 131 -14.06 16.80 13.39
N GLY A 132 -13.68 16.85 14.67
CA GLY A 132 -12.54 16.09 15.19
C GLY A 132 -12.74 14.56 15.10
N ILE A 133 -13.95 14.07 15.39
CA ILE A 133 -14.27 12.64 15.29
C ILE A 133 -14.17 12.16 13.83
N HIS A 134 -14.70 12.92 12.88
CA HIS A 134 -14.64 12.58 11.45
C HIS A 134 -13.21 12.56 10.92
N PHE A 135 -12.39 13.55 11.31
CA PHE A 135 -10.98 13.59 10.90
C PHE A 135 -10.20 12.38 11.41
N ARG A 136 -10.45 11.93 12.64
CA ARG A 136 -9.83 10.72 13.22
C ARG A 136 -10.20 9.46 12.44
N HIS A 137 -11.47 9.31 12.09
CA HIS A 137 -11.91 8.19 11.25
C HIS A 137 -11.27 8.23 9.87
N LEU A 138 -11.23 9.39 9.22
CA LEU A 138 -10.55 9.57 7.95
C LEU A 138 -9.07 9.16 8.02
N LEU A 139 -8.36 9.61 9.06
CA LEU A 139 -6.95 9.28 9.26
C LEU A 139 -6.75 7.78 9.46
N LYS A 140 -7.62 7.13 10.24
CA LYS A 140 -7.58 5.68 10.48
C LYS A 140 -7.86 4.89 9.19
N THR A 141 -8.85 5.28 8.40
CA THR A 141 -9.18 4.58 7.14
C THR A 141 -8.11 4.81 6.09
N ALA A 142 -7.60 6.04 5.97
CA ALA A 142 -6.49 6.36 5.09
C ALA A 142 -5.23 5.58 5.49
N GLY A 143 -4.87 5.57 6.77
CA GLY A 143 -3.73 4.83 7.30
C GLY A 143 -3.84 3.32 7.06
N ALA A 144 -5.02 2.72 7.29
CA ALA A 144 -5.26 1.31 7.01
C ALA A 144 -5.16 0.97 5.51
N LEU A 145 -5.73 1.80 4.64
CA LEU A 145 -5.60 1.64 3.19
C LEU A 145 -4.14 1.77 2.73
N PHE A 146 -3.39 2.72 3.27
CA PHE A 146 -1.96 2.87 3.00
C PHE A 146 -1.15 1.65 3.44
N MET A 147 -1.39 1.11 4.64
CA MET A 147 -0.75 -0.14 5.11
C MET A 147 -0.99 -1.29 4.13
N VAL A 148 -2.25 -1.45 3.71
CA VAL A 148 -2.67 -2.55 2.84
C VAL A 148 -2.10 -2.41 1.43
N LEU A 149 -2.08 -1.20 0.88
CA LEU A 149 -1.61 -0.95 -0.49
C LEU A 149 -0.10 -0.67 -0.56
N PHE A 150 0.59 -0.64 0.58
CA PHE A 150 1.97 -0.15 0.69
C PHE A 150 2.94 -0.77 -0.34
N ILE A 151 2.95 -2.09 -0.47
CA ILE A 151 3.83 -2.82 -1.41
C ILE A 151 3.54 -2.40 -2.85
N ILE A 152 2.26 -2.32 -3.23
CA ILE A 152 1.84 -2.01 -4.59
C ILE A 152 2.19 -0.56 -4.93
N LEU A 153 1.91 0.37 -4.01
CA LEU A 153 2.25 1.79 -4.16
C LEU A 153 3.75 1.96 -4.39
N PHE A 154 4.58 1.35 -3.53
CA PHE A 154 6.02 1.42 -3.67
C PHE A 154 6.53 0.77 -4.97
N SER A 155 5.90 -0.34 -5.38
CA SER A 155 6.23 -1.06 -6.60
C SER A 155 5.91 -0.26 -7.86
N MET A 156 4.84 0.53 -7.83
CA MET A 156 4.51 1.46 -8.91
C MET A 156 5.54 2.56 -9.04
N PHE A 157 6.01 3.14 -7.92
CA PHE A 157 7.07 4.16 -7.96
C PHE A 157 8.39 3.63 -8.49
N LEU A 158 8.71 2.37 -8.21
CA LEU A 158 9.94 1.73 -8.68
C LEU A 158 9.85 1.14 -10.08
N ALA A 159 8.67 1.11 -10.70
CA ALA A 159 8.48 0.53 -12.04
C ALA A 159 9.42 1.12 -13.12
N PRO A 160 9.66 2.45 -13.20
CA PRO A 160 10.59 3.01 -14.18
C PRO A 160 12.05 2.59 -13.98
N PHE A 161 12.42 2.14 -12.78
CA PHE A 161 13.79 1.71 -12.46
C PHE A 161 14.04 0.23 -12.78
N GLN A 162 12.99 -0.53 -13.11
CA GLN A 162 13.07 -1.95 -13.42
C GLN A 162 13.36 -2.13 -14.90
N CYS A 163 14.64 -2.08 -15.29
CA CYS A 163 15.08 -2.33 -16.65
C CYS A 163 15.41 -3.81 -16.88
N ARG A 164 15.04 -4.35 -18.05
CA ARG A 164 15.37 -5.72 -18.47
C ARG A 164 16.04 -5.68 -19.85
N LEU A 165 17.06 -6.52 -20.02
CA LEU A 165 17.69 -6.74 -21.32
C LEU A 165 16.72 -7.51 -22.23
N HIS A 166 16.38 -6.91 -23.37
CA HIS A 166 15.53 -7.51 -24.39
C HIS A 166 16.39 -8.27 -25.42
N PRO A 167 15.87 -9.31 -26.11
CA PRO A 167 16.63 -10.11 -27.09
C PRO A 167 17.28 -9.31 -28.25
N ASN A 168 16.86 -8.07 -28.47
CA ASN A 168 17.48 -7.15 -29.45
C ASN A 168 18.77 -6.48 -28.91
N GLY A 169 19.21 -6.81 -27.70
CA GLY A 169 20.39 -6.25 -27.05
C GLY A 169 20.17 -4.89 -26.38
N ARG A 170 18.93 -4.36 -26.33
CA ARG A 170 18.60 -3.09 -25.68
C ARG A 170 17.88 -3.32 -24.35
N TYR A 171 18.00 -2.36 -23.42
CA TYR A 171 17.27 -2.38 -22.17
C TYR A 171 15.91 -1.68 -22.33
N THR A 172 14.85 -2.34 -21.88
CA THR A 172 13.50 -1.76 -21.85
C THR A 172 12.92 -1.84 -20.45
N VAL A 173 12.00 -0.92 -20.14
CA VAL A 173 11.31 -0.91 -18.85
C VAL A 173 10.42 -2.15 -18.77
N GLN A 174 10.53 -2.91 -17.68
CA GLN A 174 9.89 -4.21 -17.54
C GLN A 174 8.35 -4.16 -17.71
N THR A 175 7.71 -3.15 -17.15
CA THR A 175 6.25 -2.92 -17.30
C THR A 175 5.89 -2.29 -18.65
N TYR A 176 6.81 -1.53 -19.26
CA TYR A 176 6.56 -0.76 -20.48
C TYR A 176 7.56 -1.18 -21.55
N GLY A 177 7.34 -2.36 -22.15
CA GLY A 177 8.27 -2.96 -23.11
C GLY A 177 8.56 -2.12 -24.36
N SER A 178 7.72 -1.11 -24.65
CA SER A 178 7.93 -0.15 -25.73
C SER A 178 8.90 1.00 -25.38
N VAL A 179 9.16 1.22 -24.09
CA VAL A 179 10.01 2.31 -23.59
C VAL A 179 11.41 1.77 -23.33
N HIS A 180 12.39 2.32 -24.01
CA HIS A 180 13.79 1.98 -23.80
C HIS A 180 14.33 2.76 -22.59
N CYS A 181 15.22 2.15 -21.79
CA CYS A 181 15.78 2.78 -20.59
C CYS A 181 16.76 3.93 -20.89
N ASP A 182 17.11 4.15 -22.15
CA ASP A 182 18.00 5.23 -22.59
C ASP A 182 17.23 6.31 -23.40
N ASP A 183 15.89 6.26 -23.41
CA ASP A 183 15.03 7.14 -24.21
C ASP A 183 14.46 8.32 -23.41
N GLU A 184 14.04 9.38 -24.11
CA GLU A 184 13.47 10.59 -23.49
C GLU A 184 12.18 10.27 -22.71
N GLN A 185 11.38 9.32 -23.21
CA GLN A 185 10.16 8.88 -22.51
C GLN A 185 10.47 8.26 -21.14
N HIS A 186 11.58 7.53 -21.03
CA HIS A 186 12.02 6.97 -19.76
C HIS A 186 12.44 8.08 -18.80
N TYR A 187 13.17 9.09 -19.29
CA TYR A 187 13.50 10.27 -18.49
C TYR A 187 12.25 11.02 -18.01
N GLN A 188 11.23 11.18 -18.85
CA GLN A 188 9.95 11.79 -18.43
C GLN A 188 9.25 10.95 -17.34
N MET A 189 9.23 9.62 -17.46
CA MET A 189 8.67 8.75 -16.42
C MET A 189 9.49 8.82 -15.13
N PHE A 190 10.80 8.94 -15.23
CA PHE A 190 11.70 9.11 -14.10
C PHE A 190 11.46 10.46 -13.42
N VAL A 191 11.36 11.56 -14.18
CA VAL A 191 11.03 12.88 -13.65
C VAL A 191 9.63 12.91 -13.06
N LEU A 192 8.62 12.29 -13.67
CA LEU A 192 7.29 12.16 -13.07
C LEU A 192 7.33 11.34 -11.79
N GLY A 193 8.08 10.24 -11.80
CA GLY A 193 8.34 9.41 -10.63
C GLY A 193 8.96 10.24 -9.52
N ILE A 194 10.05 10.96 -9.80
CA ILE A 194 10.76 11.83 -8.87
C ILE A 194 9.94 13.03 -8.44
N LEU A 195 9.20 13.69 -9.31
CA LEU A 195 8.34 14.83 -8.96
C LEU A 195 7.26 14.35 -7.97
N SER A 196 6.72 13.17 -8.23
CA SER A 196 5.81 12.47 -7.34
C SER A 196 6.52 11.84 -6.12
N CYS A 197 7.85 11.78 -6.12
CA CYS A 197 8.72 11.26 -5.06
C CYS A 197 9.38 12.35 -4.20
N SER A 198 9.49 13.58 -4.71
CA SER A 198 9.95 14.80 -4.02
C SER A 198 9.11 14.97 -2.75
N PRO A 199 9.60 15.60 -1.66
CA PRO A 199 9.39 15.29 -0.22
C PRO A 199 8.09 14.61 0.28
N GLY A 200 7.00 14.65 -0.48
CA GLY A 200 5.87 13.73 -0.45
C GLY A 200 5.96 12.49 -1.37
N SER A 201 7.03 11.69 -1.33
CA SER A 201 6.91 10.26 -1.68
C SER A 201 5.97 9.62 -0.68
N LEU A 202 4.67 9.55 -1.01
CA LEU A 202 3.62 9.16 -0.09
C LEU A 202 3.98 7.90 0.72
N PRO A 203 4.59 6.83 0.16
CA PRO A 203 5.00 5.67 0.96
C PRO A 203 6.20 5.91 1.88
N LEU A 204 7.24 6.65 1.48
CA LEU A 204 8.40 6.92 2.34
C LEU A 204 8.06 7.94 3.43
N LEU A 205 7.27 8.97 3.09
CA LEU A 205 6.69 9.90 4.05
C LEU A 205 5.83 9.14 5.05
N TYR A 206 4.98 8.22 4.57
CA TYR A 206 4.17 7.36 5.42
C TYR A 206 5.03 6.49 6.35
N LEU A 207 6.07 5.83 5.84
CA LEU A 207 7.01 5.05 6.65
C LEU A 207 7.71 5.92 7.71
N THR A 208 8.19 7.10 7.32
CA THR A 208 8.86 8.05 8.22
C THR A 208 7.89 8.54 9.29
N PHE A 209 6.66 8.87 8.90
CA PHE A 209 5.60 9.29 9.81
C PHE A 209 5.24 8.18 10.79
N CYS A 210 5.03 6.94 10.33
CA CYS A 210 4.78 5.79 11.21
C CYS A 210 5.96 5.52 12.15
N THR A 211 7.20 5.65 11.66
CA THR A 211 8.41 5.48 12.48
C THR A 211 8.48 6.53 13.57
N TRP A 212 8.31 7.81 13.22
CA TRP A 212 8.28 8.92 14.17
C TRP A 212 7.16 8.73 15.20
N LEU A 213 5.96 8.36 14.74
CA LEU A 213 4.79 8.15 15.59
C LEU A 213 5.05 7.03 16.61
N VAL A 214 5.56 5.87 16.17
CA VAL A 214 5.81 4.73 17.05
C VAL A 214 7.01 4.96 17.99
N VAL A 215 8.10 5.54 17.49
CA VAL A 215 9.34 5.67 18.27
C VAL A 215 9.29 6.87 19.22
N MET A 216 8.74 8.01 18.77
CA MET A 216 8.82 9.26 19.53
C MET A 216 7.50 9.61 20.22
N GLU A 217 6.38 9.53 19.50
CA GLU A 217 5.10 10.08 20.00
C GLU A 217 4.34 9.08 20.88
N LEU A 218 4.34 7.80 20.50
CA LEU A 218 3.67 6.73 21.23
C LEU A 218 4.14 6.61 22.69
N PRO A 219 5.44 6.52 23.03
CA PRO A 219 5.85 6.42 24.43
C PRO A 219 5.48 7.67 25.24
N ARG A 220 5.57 8.87 24.63
CA ARG A 220 5.22 10.14 25.27
C ARG A 220 3.73 10.22 25.61
N ARG A 221 2.85 9.71 24.74
CA ARG A 221 1.40 9.73 24.94
C ARG A 221 0.90 8.59 25.80
N LEU A 222 1.56 7.44 25.74
CA LEU A 222 1.27 6.32 26.63
C LEU A 222 1.54 6.70 28.09
N ALA A 223 2.61 7.46 28.36
CA ALA A 223 2.91 8.01 29.68
C ALA A 223 1.82 8.99 30.20
N ARG A 224 1.02 9.57 29.31
CA ARG A 224 -0.10 10.47 29.64
C ARG A 224 -1.46 9.76 29.63
N SER A 225 -1.50 8.45 29.37
CA SER A 225 -2.73 7.67 29.25
C SER A 225 -3.74 8.24 28.24
N ASP A 226 -3.26 8.83 27.13
CA ASP A 226 -4.12 9.37 26.06
C ASP A 226 -4.73 8.23 25.22
N THR A 227 -5.88 7.73 25.66
CA THR A 227 -6.61 6.65 24.99
C THR A 227 -7.14 7.05 23.62
N GLY A 228 -7.38 8.34 23.37
CA GLY A 228 -7.85 8.85 22.09
C GLY A 228 -6.81 8.63 20.99
N PHE A 229 -5.55 8.96 21.28
CA PHE A 229 -4.45 8.75 20.35
C PHE A 229 -4.24 7.26 20.00
N LEU A 230 -4.37 6.37 20.97
CA LEU A 230 -4.25 4.93 20.75
C LEU A 230 -5.36 4.39 19.82
N GLN A 231 -6.57 4.94 19.93
CA GLN A 231 -7.67 4.61 19.03
C GLN A 231 -7.41 5.12 17.61
N ASP A 232 -6.87 6.33 17.47
CA ASP A 232 -6.57 6.95 16.17
C ASP A 232 -5.45 6.17 15.44
N CYS A 233 -4.45 5.70 16.18
CA CYS A 233 -3.31 4.92 15.66
C CYS A 233 -3.55 3.41 15.69
N SER A 234 -4.79 2.97 15.96
CA SER A 234 -5.13 1.56 16.09
C SER A 234 -4.79 0.75 14.84
N PHE A 235 -4.86 1.33 13.63
CA PHE A 235 -4.48 0.64 12.39
C PHE A 235 -3.04 0.12 12.38
N LEU A 236 -2.14 0.77 13.13
CA LEU A 236 -0.72 0.42 13.22
C LEU A 236 -0.42 -0.48 14.43
N ILE A 237 -1.06 -0.17 15.57
CA ILE A 237 -0.72 -0.74 16.87
C ILE A 237 -1.50 -2.02 17.18
N ILE A 238 -2.78 -2.09 16.82
CA ILE A 238 -3.71 -3.15 17.28
C ILE A 238 -3.30 -4.56 16.85
N ARG A 239 -2.44 -4.66 15.84
CA ARG A 239 -1.95 -5.93 15.30
C ARG A 239 -0.93 -6.61 16.20
N PHE A 240 -0.26 -5.87 17.08
CA PHE A 240 0.87 -6.35 17.85
C PHE A 240 0.57 -6.29 19.35
N ARG A 241 1.27 -7.12 20.11
CA ARG A 241 1.26 -7.05 21.58
C ARG A 241 1.74 -5.67 22.06
N THR A 242 1.12 -5.18 23.12
CA THR A 242 1.55 -3.94 23.80
C THR A 242 3.01 -4.02 24.22
N GLY A 243 3.82 -3.03 23.83
CA GLY A 243 5.28 -3.00 24.01
C GLY A 243 6.09 -3.53 22.82
N ALA A 244 5.45 -4.16 21.83
CA ALA A 244 6.10 -4.66 20.60
C ALA A 244 5.73 -3.84 19.35
N GLU A 245 5.29 -2.59 19.52
CA GLU A 245 4.77 -1.74 18.44
C GLU A 245 5.83 -1.38 17.38
N ILE A 246 7.11 -1.39 17.76
CA ILE A 246 8.25 -1.20 16.83
C ILE A 246 8.24 -2.26 15.71
N SER A 247 7.68 -3.44 15.99
CA SER A 247 7.50 -4.48 14.96
C SER A 247 6.71 -3.96 13.77
N SER A 248 5.72 -3.09 13.96
CA SER A 248 4.95 -2.50 12.86
C SER A 248 5.83 -1.79 11.83
N VAL A 249 6.82 -1.02 12.31
CA VAL A 249 7.79 -0.30 11.48
C VAL A 249 8.74 -1.29 10.82
N ALA A 250 9.21 -2.31 11.54
CA ALA A 250 10.05 -3.36 10.97
C ALA A 250 9.35 -4.09 9.81
N PHE A 251 8.04 -4.37 9.93
CA PHE A 251 7.23 -4.96 8.87
C PHE A 251 7.10 -4.04 7.64
N LEU A 252 6.96 -2.73 7.83
CA LEU A 252 6.94 -1.78 6.73
C LEU A 252 8.31 -1.67 6.04
N ILE A 253 9.41 -1.63 6.79
CA ILE A 253 10.78 -1.66 6.24
C ILE A 253 11.00 -2.94 5.43
N ARG A 254 10.59 -4.10 5.95
CA ARG A 254 10.61 -5.36 5.21
C ARG A 254 9.87 -5.24 3.89
N ASN A 255 8.67 -4.66 3.89
CA ASN A 255 7.89 -4.46 2.67
C ASN A 255 8.62 -3.58 1.65
N VAL A 256 9.31 -2.51 2.08
CA VAL A 256 10.18 -1.70 1.21
C VAL A 256 11.31 -2.55 0.61
N LEU A 257 12.02 -3.31 1.45
CA LEU A 257 13.14 -4.15 1.00
C LEU A 257 12.70 -5.23 0.00
N VAL A 258 11.51 -5.82 0.19
CA VAL A 258 10.94 -6.78 -0.76
C VAL A 258 10.70 -6.12 -2.12
N VAL A 259 10.15 -4.90 -2.15
CA VAL A 259 9.88 -4.22 -3.42
C VAL A 259 11.15 -3.71 -4.10
N LEU A 260 12.23 -3.46 -3.35
CA LEU A 260 13.55 -3.16 -3.92
C LEU A 260 14.22 -4.40 -4.53
N SER A 261 13.80 -5.61 -4.18
CA SER A 261 14.43 -6.86 -4.63
C SER A 261 14.49 -7.10 -6.15
N PRO A 262 13.56 -6.60 -6.99
CA PRO A 262 13.64 -6.76 -8.44
C PRO A 262 14.61 -5.79 -9.13
N LEU A 263 15.17 -4.80 -8.41
CA LEU A 263 16.05 -3.76 -9.00
C LEU A 263 17.39 -4.27 -9.54
N PRO A 264 18.10 -5.22 -8.89
CA PRO A 264 19.36 -5.74 -9.42
C PRO A 264 19.16 -6.39 -10.79
N VAL A 265 20.10 -6.20 -11.72
CA VAL A 265 20.00 -6.75 -13.08
C VAL A 265 20.07 -8.30 -13.08
N ALA A 266 20.95 -8.87 -12.26
CA ALA A 266 21.19 -10.31 -12.21
C ALA A 266 20.10 -11.04 -11.40
N VAL A 267 19.55 -12.12 -11.98
CA VAL A 267 18.49 -12.94 -11.38
C VAL A 267 18.93 -13.55 -10.04
N SER A 268 20.17 -14.04 -9.95
CA SER A 268 20.73 -14.60 -8.71
C SER A 268 20.74 -13.57 -7.58
N SER A 269 21.05 -12.30 -7.87
CA SER A 269 21.04 -11.23 -6.89
C SER A 269 19.63 -10.89 -6.41
N LYS A 270 18.62 -10.93 -7.30
CA LYS A 270 17.20 -10.74 -6.94
C LYS A 270 16.74 -11.81 -5.93
N LEU A 271 17.03 -13.08 -6.22
CA LEU A 271 16.69 -14.22 -5.37
C LEU A 271 17.42 -14.16 -4.03
N LEU A 272 18.72 -13.89 -4.03
CA LEU A 272 19.52 -13.77 -2.81
C LEU A 272 18.99 -12.64 -1.91
N MET A 273 18.73 -11.47 -2.49
CA MET A 273 18.20 -10.32 -1.76
C MET A 273 16.82 -10.62 -1.15
N MET A 274 15.91 -11.23 -1.92
CA MET A 274 14.60 -11.64 -1.40
C MET A 274 14.74 -12.69 -0.27
N SER A 275 15.62 -13.68 -0.44
CA SER A 275 15.88 -14.70 0.57
C SER A 275 16.42 -14.09 1.87
N LEU A 276 17.39 -13.19 1.79
CA LEU A 276 17.95 -12.48 2.95
C LEU A 276 16.89 -11.64 3.69
N VAL A 277 16.01 -10.95 2.95
CA VAL A 277 14.90 -10.18 3.54
C VAL A 277 13.90 -11.09 4.24
N LEU A 278 13.55 -12.24 3.66
CA LEU A 278 12.63 -13.19 4.29
C LEU A 278 13.24 -13.88 5.52
N LEU A 279 14.51 -14.28 5.45
CA LEU A 279 15.23 -14.91 6.57
C LEU A 279 15.43 -13.93 7.73
N SER A 280 15.87 -12.70 7.45
CA SER A 280 15.99 -11.67 8.49
C SER A 280 14.64 -11.37 9.15
N ASN A 281 13.56 -11.28 8.36
CA ASN A 281 12.22 -11.12 8.92
C ASN A 281 11.79 -12.32 9.77
N LEU A 282 12.10 -13.55 9.36
CA LEU A 282 11.80 -14.75 10.14
C LEU A 282 12.51 -14.72 11.49
N VAL A 283 13.80 -14.36 11.51
CA VAL A 283 14.59 -14.22 12.75
C VAL A 283 14.01 -13.13 13.65
N LEU A 284 13.66 -11.95 13.09
CA LEU A 284 13.06 -10.87 13.86
C LEU A 284 11.71 -11.29 14.48
N VAL A 285 10.85 -11.96 13.71
CA VAL A 285 9.56 -12.45 14.21
C VAL A 285 9.73 -13.53 15.28
N ALA A 286 10.67 -14.45 15.09
CA ALA A 286 10.95 -15.51 16.06
C ALA A 286 11.53 -14.96 17.38
N TYR A 287 12.37 -13.92 17.29
CA TYR A 287 13.00 -13.29 18.45
C TYR A 287 12.03 -12.38 19.23
N PHE A 288 11.32 -11.49 18.53
CA PHE A 288 10.43 -10.51 19.18
C PHE A 288 9.06 -11.06 19.54
N GLN A 289 8.64 -12.18 18.92
CA GLN A 289 7.35 -12.84 19.12
C GLN A 289 6.19 -11.84 19.21
N PRO A 290 5.96 -11.00 18.20
CA PRO A 290 5.12 -9.81 18.37
C PRO A 290 3.61 -10.11 18.50
N TRP A 291 3.22 -11.40 18.46
CA TRP A 291 1.87 -11.92 18.63
C TRP A 291 1.67 -12.83 19.86
N SER A 292 2.72 -13.11 20.66
CA SER A 292 2.64 -14.00 21.83
C SER A 292 2.14 -13.30 23.09
#